data_AF-A0A969HDP1-F1
#
_entry.id   AF-A0A969HDP1-F1
#
_cell.length_a   1.000
_cell.length_b   1.000
_cell.length_c   1.000
_cell.angle_alpha   90.00
_cell.angle_beta   90.00
_cell.angle_gamma   90.00
#
_symmetry.space_group_name_H-M   'P 1'
#
loop_
_entity.id
_entity.type
_entity.pdbx_description
1 polymer ?
#
loop_
_entity_poly.entity_id
_entity_poly.type
_entity_poly.pdbx_seq_one_letter_code
_entity_poly.pdbx_strand_id
1 'polypeptide(L)'
;MQNNSPRDISSKRIGLPILIIAAVLYGLLLIPWVVLAGLLVLSFTPLDTPFAYLTICAYPLLVIGCLVAGFVLYRKNHYRAAILVIPIPLIDVCLLFIAYALIWP
;
A
#
# COMPACT_ATOMS: atom_id res chain seq x y z
N MET A 1 23.14 8.20 26.08
CA MET A 1 23.88 8.53 24.84
C MET A 1 23.57 7.45 23.81
N GLN A 2 22.75 7.76 22.80
CA GLN A 2 22.42 6.81 21.73
C GLN A 2 23.62 6.71 20.80
N ASN A 3 24.32 5.57 20.83
CA ASN A 3 25.43 5.27 19.93
C ASN A 3 24.86 5.00 18.54
N ASN A 4 24.67 6.06 17.75
CA ASN A 4 24.13 5.96 16.40
C ASN A 4 25.19 5.32 15.51
N SER A 5 25.03 4.03 15.23
CA SER A 5 25.87 3.31 14.29
C SER A 5 25.85 4.05 12.93
N PRO A 6 26.98 4.18 12.22
CA PRO A 6 27.02 4.85 10.91
C PRO A 6 26.00 4.29 9.90
N ARG A 7 25.54 3.03 10.08
CA ARG A 7 24.45 2.43 9.31
C ARG A 7 23.09 3.10 9.56
N ASP A 8 22.77 3.50 10.80
CA ASP A 8 21.49 4.14 11.13
C ASP A 8 21.37 5.55 10.54
N ILE A 9 22.48 6.27 10.44
CA ILE A 9 22.50 7.62 9.86
C ILE A 9 22.21 7.56 8.35
N SER A 10 22.78 6.56 7.67
CA SER A 10 22.52 6.31 6.25
C SER A 10 21.08 5.86 6.00
N SER A 11 20.58 4.89 6.79
CA SER A 11 19.19 4.42 6.69
C SER A 11 18.15 5.50 6.97
N LYS A 12 18.45 6.44 7.88
CA LYS A 12 17.56 7.58 8.16
C LYS A 12 17.46 8.54 6.96
N ARG A 13 18.58 8.86 6.31
CA ARG A 13 18.62 9.76 5.14
C ARG A 13 17.95 9.16 3.91
N ILE A 14 18.07 7.84 3.72
CA ILE A 14 17.50 7.14 2.55
C ILE A 14 16.04 6.73 2.78
N GLY A 15 15.63 6.43 4.02
CA GLY A 15 14.28 5.94 4.32
C GLY A 15 13.18 6.99 4.13
N LEU A 16 13.46 8.28 4.37
CA LEU A 16 12.49 9.36 4.22
C LEU A 16 12.09 9.61 2.75
N PRO A 17 13.01 9.75 1.78
CA PRO A 17 12.64 9.86 0.38
C PRO A 17 11.94 8.59 -0.14
N ILE A 18 12.32 7.40 0.31
CA ILE A 18 11.60 6.15 -0.04
C ILE A 18 10.15 6.19 0.44
N LEU A 19 9.89 6.63 1.68
CA LEU A 19 8.53 6.77 2.20
C LEU A 19 7.69 7.79 1.41
N ILE A 20 8.28 8.92 1.01
CA ILE A 20 7.60 9.93 0.20
C ILE A 20 7.30 9.39 -1.20
N ILE A 21 8.29 8.79 -1.85
CA ILE A 21 8.13 8.18 -3.18
C ILE A 21 7.04 7.10 -3.12
N ALA A 22 7.05 6.25 -2.09
CA ALA A 22 6.04 5.23 -1.88
C ALA A 22 4.65 5.85 -1.67
N ALA A 23 4.51 6.90 -0.85
CA ALA A 23 3.23 7.58 -0.64
C ALA A 23 2.67 8.19 -1.93
N VAL A 24 3.53 8.81 -2.76
CA VAL A 24 3.13 9.38 -4.04
C VAL A 24 2.72 8.27 -5.03
N LEU A 25 3.52 7.21 -5.14
CA LEU A 25 3.20 6.04 -5.98
C LEU A 25 1.87 5.40 -5.56
N TYR A 26 1.67 5.19 -4.26
CA TYR A 26 0.42 4.64 -3.73
C TYR A 26 -0.77 5.57 -3.94
N GLY A 27 -0.58 6.88 -3.80
CA GLY A 27 -1.60 7.86 -4.14
C GLY A 27 -1.99 7.79 -5.62
N LEU A 28 -1.02 7.67 -6.52
CA LEU A 28 -1.28 7.51 -7.96
C LEU A 28 -1.98 6.17 -8.28
N LEU A 29 -1.61 5.08 -7.62
CA LEU A 29 -2.26 3.77 -7.75
C LEU A 29 -3.68 3.74 -7.19
N LEU A 30 -3.99 4.58 -6.20
CA LEU A 30 -5.34 4.71 -5.65
C LEU A 30 -6.31 5.40 -6.63
N ILE A 31 -5.83 6.32 -7.48
CA ILE A 31 -6.69 7.04 -8.43
C ILE A 31 -7.45 6.08 -9.38
N PRO A 32 -6.79 5.20 -10.16
CA PRO A 32 -7.50 4.29 -11.04
C PRO A 32 -8.39 3.32 -10.25
N TRP A 33 -8.00 2.92 -9.05
CA TRP A 33 -8.82 2.10 -8.17
C TRP A 33 -10.12 2.79 -7.76
N VAL A 34 -10.04 4.05 -7.30
CA VAL A 34 -11.21 4.84 -6.91
C VAL A 34 -12.12 5.11 -8.11
N VAL A 35 -11.54 5.34 -9.29
CA VAL A 35 -12.32 5.49 -10.54
C VAL A 35 -13.06 4.19 -10.86
N LEU A 36 -12.38 3.03 -10.83
CA LEU A 36 -13.01 1.73 -11.08
C LEU A 36 -14.10 1.41 -10.04
N ALA A 37 -13.85 1.67 -8.77
CA ALA A 37 -14.81 1.50 -7.70
C ALA A 37 -16.04 2.41 -7.90
N GLY A 38 -15.82 3.68 -8.25
CA GLY A 38 -16.89 4.62 -8.54
C GLY A 38 -17.71 4.21 -9.76
N LEU A 39 -17.06 3.74 -10.83
CA LEU A 39 -17.73 3.21 -12.01
C LEU A 39 -18.57 1.97 -11.69
N LEU A 40 -18.07 1.05 -10.86
CA LEU A 40 -18.80 -0.13 -10.39
C LEU A 40 -20.05 0.22 -9.59
N VAL A 41 -19.99 1.28 -8.76
CA VAL A 41 -21.17 1.77 -8.03
C VAL A 41 -22.17 2.43 -8.98
N LEU A 42 -21.71 3.19 -9.98
CA LEU A 42 -22.56 3.89 -10.94
C LEU A 42 -23.17 2.99 -12.01
N SER A 43 -22.54 1.87 -12.34
CA SER A 43 -23.05 0.94 -13.35
C SER A 43 -24.27 0.14 -12.88
N PHE A 44 -24.68 0.27 -11.61
CA PHE A 44 -25.76 -0.50 -10.97
C PHE A 44 -25.64 -2.01 -11.20
N THR A 45 -24.46 -2.49 -11.58
CA THR A 45 -24.21 -3.91 -11.75
C THR A 45 -24.28 -4.53 -10.36
N PRO A 46 -25.11 -5.56 -10.17
CA PRO A 46 -25.09 -6.26 -8.90
C PRO A 46 -23.68 -6.82 -8.72
N LEU A 47 -22.99 -6.34 -7.69
CA LEU A 47 -21.81 -7.00 -7.17
C LEU A 47 -22.33 -8.28 -6.52
N ASP A 48 -22.46 -9.33 -7.33
CA ASP A 48 -23.07 -10.62 -6.95
C ASP A 48 -22.33 -11.33 -5.81
N THR A 49 -21.21 -10.76 -5.35
CA THR A 49 -20.45 -11.28 -4.22
C THR A 49 -20.17 -10.19 -3.18
N PRO A 50 -20.49 -10.42 -1.89
CA PRO A 50 -20.09 -9.52 -0.80
C PRO A 50 -18.56 -9.38 -0.71
N PHE A 51 -17.83 -10.35 -1.26
CA PHE A 51 -16.39 -10.30 -1.42
C PHE A 51 -15.94 -9.09 -2.25
N ALA A 52 -16.57 -8.81 -3.39
CA ALA A 52 -16.13 -7.72 -4.25
C ALA A 52 -16.31 -6.34 -3.59
N TYR A 53 -17.37 -6.12 -2.82
CA TYR A 53 -17.54 -4.93 -1.99
C TYR A 53 -16.45 -4.79 -0.92
N LEU A 54 -16.13 -5.89 -0.22
CA LEU A 54 -15.08 -5.90 0.78
C LEU A 54 -13.72 -5.53 0.16
N THR A 55 -13.39 -6.05 -1.02
CA THR A 55 -12.11 -5.74 -1.68
C THR A 55 -12.02 -4.26 -2.07
N ILE A 56 -13.11 -3.69 -2.59
CA ILE A 56 -13.19 -2.27 -2.99
C ILE A 56 -12.90 -1.34 -1.79
N CYS A 57 -13.47 -1.65 -0.62
CA CYS A 57 -13.31 -0.85 0.60
C CYS A 57 -12.03 -1.17 1.38
N ALA A 58 -11.59 -2.43 1.40
CA ALA A 58 -10.44 -2.87 2.18
C ALA A 58 -9.12 -2.35 1.59
N TYR A 59 -8.99 -2.29 0.27
CA TYR A 59 -7.77 -1.86 -0.40
C TYR A 59 -7.28 -0.45 0.03
N PRO A 60 -8.09 0.63 -0.05
CA PRO A 60 -7.65 1.95 0.40
C PRO A 60 -7.32 1.99 1.90
N LEU A 61 -8.07 1.27 2.73
CA LEU A 61 -7.80 1.17 4.16
C LEU A 61 -6.45 0.48 4.43
N LEU A 62 -6.12 -0.57 3.68
CA LEU A 62 -4.87 -1.31 3.81
C LEU A 62 -3.67 -0.45 3.37
N VAL A 63 -3.80 0.29 2.27
CA VAL A 63 -2.77 1.24 1.80
C VAL A 63 -2.51 2.32 2.84
N ILE A 64 -3.58 2.95 3.37
CA ILE A 64 -3.47 3.96 4.43
C ILE A 64 -2.83 3.36 5.68
N GLY A 65 -3.28 2.18 6.10
CA GLY A 65 -2.74 1.44 7.24
C GLY A 65 -1.24 1.17 7.10
N CYS A 66 -0.79 0.70 5.93
CA CYS A 66 0.63 0.43 5.68
C CYS A 66 1.48 1.72 5.65
N LEU A 67 0.97 2.81 5.09
CA LEU A 67 1.66 4.11 5.12
C LEU A 67 1.80 4.65 6.55
N VAL A 68 0.72 4.59 7.34
CA VAL A 68 0.74 5.03 8.73
C VAL A 68 1.65 4.14 9.56
N ALA A 69 1.55 2.81 9.42
CA ALA A 69 2.42 1.87 10.12
C ALA A 69 3.90 2.06 9.75
N GLY A 70 4.21 2.25 8.47
CA GLY A 70 5.55 2.56 7.99
C GLY A 70 6.11 3.86 8.59
N PHE A 71 5.29 4.91 8.66
CA PHE A 71 5.69 6.18 9.29
C PHE A 71 5.91 6.05 10.80
N VAL A 72 5.03 5.33 11.51
CA VAL A 72 5.16 5.08 12.95
C VAL A 72 6.41 4.26 13.25
N LEU A 73 6.70 3.22 12.46
CA LEU A 73 7.91 2.40 12.57
C LEU A 73 9.17 3.22 12.28
N TYR A 74 9.13 4.09 11.27
CA TYR A 74 10.22 5.02 10.97
C TYR A 74 10.49 5.97 12.14
N ARG A 75 9.44 6.54 12.75
CA ARG A 75 9.55 7.43 13.93
C ARG A 75 10.14 6.71 15.16
N LYS A 76 9.89 5.41 15.30
CA LYS A 76 10.44 4.57 16.39
C LYS A 76 11.86 4.06 16.12
N ASN A 77 12.56 4.56 15.09
CA ASN A 77 13.89 4.10 14.64
C ASN A 77 13.92 2.64 14.15
N HIS A 78 12.78 2.02 13.84
CA HIS A 78 12.72 0.67 13.26
C HIS A 78 12.74 0.74 11.72
N TYR A 79 13.82 1.30 11.16
CA TYR A 79 13.94 1.60 9.72
C TYR A 79 13.77 0.37 8.82
N ARG A 80 14.31 -0.79 9.22
CA ARG A 80 14.16 -2.04 8.44
C ARG A 80 12.70 -2.49 8.35
N ALA A 81 11.98 -2.42 9.47
CA ALA A 81 10.57 -2.78 9.51
C ALA A 81 9.72 -1.78 8.72
N ALA A 82 10.05 -0.49 8.77
CA ALA A 82 9.37 0.54 7.97
C ALA A 82 9.50 0.24 6.46
N ILE A 83 10.68 -0.18 5.99
CA ILE A 83 10.90 -0.53 4.58
C ILE A 83 10.14 -1.81 4.20
N LEU A 84 10.04 -2.80 5.09
CA LEU A 84 9.33 -4.06 4.81
C LEU A 84 7.81 -3.91 4.74
N VAL A 85 7.24 -2.92 5.41
CA VAL A 85 5.79 -2.67 5.39
C VAL A 85 5.35 -1.96 4.12
N ILE A 86 6.26 -1.20 3.48
CA ILE A 86 5.98 -0.47 2.24
C ILE A 86 5.52 -1.39 1.10
N PRO A 87 6.14 -2.54 0.79
CA PRO A 87 5.70 -3.41 -0.32
C PRO A 87 4.44 -4.25 -0.03
N ILE A 88 3.90 -4.24 1.20
CA ILE A 88 2.74 -5.09 1.55
C ILE A 88 1.52 -4.82 0.64
N PRO A 89 1.09 -3.56 0.41
CA PRO A 89 -0.02 -3.29 -0.50
C PRO A 89 0.29 -3.68 -1.95
N LEU A 90 1.56 -3.58 -2.38
CA LEU A 90 1.99 -4.00 -3.72
C LEU A 90 1.83 -5.51 -3.94
N ILE A 91 2.12 -6.33 -2.92
CA ILE A 91 1.92 -7.78 -2.98
C ILE A 91 0.44 -8.10 -3.24
N ASP A 92 -0.46 -7.38 -2.59
CA ASP A 92 -1.91 -7.56 -2.75
C ASP A 92 -2.35 -7.23 -4.18
N VAL A 93 -1.87 -6.12 -4.75
CA VAL A 93 -2.11 -5.77 -6.17
C VAL A 93 -1.57 -6.85 -7.11
N CYS A 94 -0.35 -7.34 -6.88
CA CYS A 94 0.24 -8.40 -7.70
C CYS A 94 -0.56 -9.70 -7.63
N LEU A 95 -1.01 -10.10 -6.44
CA LEU A 95 -1.85 -11.29 -6.26
C LEU A 95 -3.19 -11.14 -6.99
N LEU A 96 -3.80 -9.95 -6.93
CA LEU A 96 -5.06 -9.65 -7.60
C LEU A 96 -4.91 -9.69 -9.13
N PHE A 97 -3.79 -9.17 -9.67
CA PHE A 97 -3.44 -9.30 -11.09
C PHE A 97 -3.21 -10.76 -11.51
N ILE A 98 -2.50 -11.55 -10.71
CA ILE A 98 -2.25 -12.97 -10.98
C ILE A 98 -3.57 -13.75 -10.96
N ALA A 99 -4.43 -13.51 -9.97
CA ALA A 99 -5.74 -14.15 -9.88
C ALA A 99 -6.61 -13.79 -11.09
N TYR A 100 -6.64 -12.52 -11.50
CA TYR A 100 -7.35 -12.10 -12.71
C TYR A 100 -6.82 -12.80 -13.97
N ALA A 101 -5.50 -12.86 -14.14
CA ALA A 101 -4.87 -13.53 -15.29
C ALA A 101 -5.12 -15.05 -15.33
N LEU A 102 -5.27 -15.70 -14.16
CA LEU A 102 -5.59 -17.13 -14.07
C LEU A 102 -7.07 -17.43 -14.34
N ILE A 103 -7.96 -16.48 -14.02
CA ILE A 103 -9.41 -16.64 -14.22
C ILE A 103 -9.80 -16.32 -15.67
N TRP A 104 -9.06 -15.44 -16.35
CA TRP A 104 -9.34 -15.01 -17.72
C TRP A 104 -8.23 -15.48 -18.67
N PRO A 105 -8.32 -16.72 -19.23
CA PRO A 105 -7.36 -17.23 -20.21
C PRO A 105 -7.40 -16.48 -21.55
#